data_AF-A0A7X5KSK3-F1
#
_entry.id   AF-A0A7X5KSK3-F1
#
_cell.length_a   1.000
_cell.length_b   1.000
_cell.length_c   1.000
_cell.angle_alpha   90.00
_cell.angle_beta   90.00
_cell.angle_gamma   90.00
#
_symmetry.space_group_name_H-M   'P 1'
#
loop_
_entity.id
_entity.type
_entity.pdbx_description
1 polymer ?
#
loop_
_entity_poly.entity_id
_entity_poly.type
_entity_poly.pdbx_seq_one_letter_code
_entity_poly.pdbx_strand_id
1 'polypeptide(L)'
;MSEFKNKGDEAKNNPHNVTAAEVDKNFAAATPANASAPAAAKKPVKEIVIDEAEEKLDNIIKLSRTYRLDGEEIDTIDLSKIEEMNAITMQEADHIYRKITKTPATMPETTYDYAIAVAHILTGYPIEFFRKIGGNDLTKIKLRIVNFLYSED
;
A
#
# COMPACT_ATOMS: atom_id res chain seq x y z
N MET A 1 41.42 39.40 28.32
CA MET A 1 40.51 39.15 29.45
C MET A 1 39.24 38.53 28.91
N SER A 2 38.66 37.46 29.43
CA SER A 2 39.10 36.48 30.42
C SER A 2 38.26 35.24 30.21
N GLU A 3 38.87 34.10 30.52
CA GLU A 3 38.29 32.78 30.70
C GLU A 3 36.96 32.81 31.49
N PHE A 4 36.02 31.93 31.16
CA PHE A 4 35.34 31.14 32.19
C PHE A 4 35.04 29.71 31.73
N LYS A 5 35.50 28.79 32.58
CA LYS A 5 35.42 27.33 32.56
C LYS A 5 33.99 26.79 32.66
N ASN A 6 33.74 25.77 31.85
CA ASN A 6 33.43 24.38 32.21
C ASN A 6 32.63 24.07 33.50
N LYS A 7 31.47 23.42 33.32
CA LYS A 7 30.85 22.39 34.19
C LYS A 7 29.74 21.77 33.32
N GLY A 8 29.66 20.48 33.03
CA GLY A 8 29.89 19.30 33.86
C GLY A 8 28.61 18.45 33.73
N ASP A 9 28.78 17.13 33.69
CA ASP A 9 27.75 16.08 33.71
C ASP A 9 27.09 15.74 32.36
N GLU A 10 26.97 14.49 31.90
CA GLU A 10 27.26 13.18 32.47
C GLU A 10 27.09 12.10 31.37
N ALA A 11 27.73 10.94 31.57
CA ALA A 11 27.36 9.61 31.06
C ALA A 11 27.33 9.37 29.52
N LYS A 12 28.36 8.74 28.95
CA LYS A 12 28.60 7.27 28.84
C LYS A 12 27.85 6.56 27.67
N ASN A 13 28.68 5.86 26.89
CA ASN A 13 28.38 4.71 26.03
C ASN A 13 27.53 4.91 24.76
N ASN A 14 28.23 5.16 23.65
CA ASN A 14 27.80 4.66 22.34
C ASN A 14 28.86 3.67 21.81
N PRO A 15 28.61 2.36 21.81
CA PRO A 15 29.46 1.40 21.13
C PRO A 15 29.00 1.32 19.68
N HIS A 16 29.73 1.91 18.75
CA HIS A 16 29.92 1.40 17.39
C HIS A 16 30.75 2.42 16.60
N ASN A 17 32.06 2.42 16.86
CA ASN A 17 33.02 2.81 15.85
C ASN A 17 34.19 1.83 15.93
N VAL A 18 34.26 0.91 14.96
CA VAL A 18 35.49 0.18 14.63
C VAL A 18 35.68 0.27 13.13
N THR A 19 36.61 1.15 12.77
CA THR A 19 37.32 1.16 11.50
C THR A 19 38.40 0.07 11.46
N ALA A 20 38.75 -0.32 10.23
CA ALA A 20 40.02 -0.89 9.75
C ALA A 20 39.99 -2.37 9.30
N ALA A 21 40.07 -2.52 7.97
CA ALA A 21 41.12 -3.22 7.19
C ALA A 21 41.43 -4.72 7.39
N GLU A 22 41.93 -5.30 6.28
CA GLU A 22 42.57 -6.62 6.10
C GLU A 22 41.62 -7.86 6.04
N VAL A 23 41.21 -8.36 4.87
CA VAL A 23 41.94 -9.31 3.96
C VAL A 23 41.93 -10.76 4.50
N ASP A 24 41.21 -11.68 3.83
CA ASP A 24 41.84 -12.73 3.00
C ASP A 24 40.85 -13.77 2.41
N LYS A 25 41.04 -14.01 1.11
CA LYS A 25 41.12 -15.30 0.40
C LYS A 25 39.90 -16.23 0.25
N ASN A 26 39.65 -16.46 -1.05
CA ASN A 26 39.32 -17.71 -1.72
C ASN A 26 37.83 -18.06 -1.91
N PHE A 27 37.35 -17.90 -3.15
CA PHE A 27 37.08 -19.04 -4.03
C PHE A 27 37.18 -18.62 -5.50
N ALA A 28 38.10 -19.28 -6.22
CA ALA A 28 38.34 -19.15 -7.65
C ALA A 28 37.14 -19.72 -8.45
N ALA A 29 36.62 -18.95 -9.41
CA ALA A 29 36.86 -19.07 -10.85
C ALA A 29 36.27 -20.34 -11.52
N ALA A 30 35.26 -20.15 -12.39
CA ALA A 30 35.23 -20.71 -13.74
C ALA A 30 33.94 -20.31 -14.49
N THR A 31 34.09 -19.46 -15.51
CA THR A 31 33.26 -19.48 -16.72
C THR A 31 34.22 -19.71 -17.88
N PRO A 32 33.86 -20.54 -18.87
CA PRO A 32 33.73 -19.96 -20.21
C PRO A 32 32.49 -20.45 -20.97
N ALA A 33 32.11 -19.63 -21.95
CA ALA A 33 30.98 -19.73 -22.86
C ALA A 33 30.97 -20.98 -23.77
N ASN A 34 29.79 -21.37 -24.28
CA ASN A 34 29.44 -21.29 -25.71
C ASN A 34 27.98 -21.74 -25.99
N ALA A 35 27.40 -21.19 -27.06
CA ALA A 35 26.04 -21.29 -27.54
C ALA A 35 25.63 -22.67 -28.11
N SER A 36 24.34 -23.01 -27.98
CA SER A 36 23.50 -23.52 -29.08
C SER A 36 22.04 -23.68 -28.61
N ALA A 37 21.10 -23.02 -29.28
CA ALA A 37 19.67 -23.32 -29.20
C ALA A 37 19.35 -24.58 -30.03
N PRO A 38 18.21 -25.27 -29.80
CA PRO A 38 17.06 -24.92 -30.63
C PRO A 38 15.67 -25.05 -29.94
N ALA A 39 14.83 -24.05 -30.26
CA ALA A 39 13.47 -24.13 -30.79
C ALA A 39 12.29 -24.80 -30.03
N ALA A 40 11.19 -24.03 -30.05
CA ALA A 40 9.76 -24.37 -29.97
C ALA A 40 9.19 -24.64 -28.56
N ALA A 41 8.15 -23.95 -28.08
CA ALA A 41 6.93 -23.63 -28.80
C ALA A 41 6.34 -22.25 -28.45
N LYS A 42 5.91 -21.54 -29.50
CA LYS A 42 5.14 -20.30 -29.47
C LYS A 42 3.71 -20.56 -28.97
N LYS A 43 3.19 -19.70 -28.09
CA LYS A 43 1.77 -19.30 -28.06
C LYS A 43 1.69 -17.76 -27.98
N PRO A 44 0.78 -17.12 -28.73
CA PRO A 44 0.93 -15.75 -29.20
C PRO A 44 0.70 -14.72 -28.09
N VAL A 45 1.59 -13.74 -28.01
CA VAL A 45 1.38 -12.49 -27.28
C VAL A 45 0.31 -11.74 -28.07
N LYS A 46 -0.92 -11.71 -27.55
CA LYS A 46 -1.95 -10.82 -28.06
C LYS A 46 -1.63 -9.41 -27.57
N GLU A 47 -1.40 -8.56 -28.55
CA GLU A 47 -1.40 -7.11 -28.49
C GLU A 47 -2.52 -6.61 -27.57
N ILE A 48 -2.12 -5.95 -26.49
CA ILE A 48 -3.04 -5.22 -25.61
C ILE A 48 -3.34 -3.93 -26.36
N VAL A 49 -4.38 -3.98 -27.18
CA VAL A 49 -5.05 -2.79 -27.69
C VAL A 49 -5.70 -2.14 -26.47
N ILE A 50 -5.16 -1.00 -26.06
CA ILE A 50 -5.81 -0.13 -25.09
C ILE A 50 -6.89 0.58 -25.88
N ASP A 51 -8.06 -0.05 -25.96
CA ASP A 51 -9.27 0.63 -26.42
C ASP A 51 -9.61 1.68 -25.37
N GLU A 52 -9.41 2.93 -25.76
CA GLU A 52 -9.84 4.15 -25.07
C GLU A 52 -11.38 4.18 -25.11
N ALA A 53 -12.00 3.32 -24.31
CA ALA A 53 -13.43 3.26 -24.08
C ALA A 53 -13.68 3.83 -22.68
N GLU A 54 -13.89 5.15 -22.65
CA GLU A 54 -14.60 5.92 -21.62
C GLU A 54 -14.82 5.13 -20.32
N GLU A 55 -13.77 5.09 -19.49
CA GLU A 55 -13.76 4.32 -18.24
C GLU A 55 -14.83 4.88 -17.30
N LYS A 56 -16.04 4.32 -17.37
CA LYS A 56 -16.80 4.12 -16.13
C LYS A 56 -15.88 3.28 -15.25
N LEU A 57 -15.13 3.97 -14.39
CA LEU A 57 -14.29 3.39 -13.37
C LEU A 57 -15.13 2.31 -12.68
N ASP A 58 -14.91 1.04 -13.03
CA ASP A 58 -15.76 -0.04 -12.54
C ASP A 58 -15.57 -0.14 -11.03
N ASN A 59 -16.58 0.21 -10.23
CA ASN A 59 -16.52 0.26 -8.76
C ASN A 59 -16.24 -1.11 -8.14
N ILE A 60 -16.13 -2.15 -8.96
CA ILE A 60 -15.60 -3.45 -8.61
C ILE A 60 -14.07 -3.49 -8.74
N ILE A 61 -13.39 -3.71 -7.63
CA ILE A 61 -11.93 -3.82 -7.57
C ILE A 61 -11.53 -5.28 -7.43
N LYS A 62 -10.81 -5.83 -8.42
CA LYS A 62 -10.18 -7.16 -8.32
C LYS A 62 -8.94 -7.13 -7.42
N LEU A 63 -8.93 -8.00 -6.42
CA LEU A 63 -7.82 -8.19 -5.50
C LEU A 63 -6.72 -9.06 -6.12
N SER A 64 -5.47 -8.81 -5.73
CA SER A 64 -4.30 -9.57 -6.21
C SER A 64 -4.27 -11.02 -5.73
N ARG A 65 -5.03 -11.33 -4.68
CA ARG A 65 -5.17 -12.66 -4.10
C ARG A 65 -6.57 -12.81 -3.50
N THR A 66 -7.00 -14.06 -3.34
CA THR A 66 -8.20 -14.40 -2.58
C THR A 66 -7.91 -14.32 -1.08
N TYR A 67 -8.75 -13.59 -0.35
CA TYR A 67 -8.73 -13.51 1.10
C TYR A 67 -9.87 -14.35 1.67
N ARG A 68 -9.67 -14.92 2.87
CA ARG A 68 -10.71 -15.66 3.58
C ARG A 68 -11.23 -14.86 4.76
N LEU A 69 -12.54 -14.65 4.81
CA LEU A 69 -13.23 -13.98 5.91
C LEU A 69 -14.37 -14.89 6.38
N ASP A 70 -14.29 -15.43 7.59
CA ASP A 70 -15.33 -16.28 8.20
C ASP A 70 -15.83 -17.44 7.31
N GLY A 71 -14.94 -17.99 6.47
CA GLY A 71 -15.24 -19.08 5.54
C GLY A 71 -15.64 -18.63 4.12
N GLU A 72 -15.83 -17.34 3.90
CA GLU A 72 -16.07 -16.73 2.60
C GLU A 72 -14.75 -16.39 1.89
N GLU A 73 -14.69 -16.70 0.60
CA GLU A 73 -13.55 -16.36 -0.27
C GLU A 73 -13.83 -15.05 -1.01
N ILE A 74 -13.07 -14.01 -0.65
CA ILE A 74 -13.20 -12.66 -1.20
C ILE A 74 -12.03 -12.39 -2.13
N ASP A 75 -12.32 -12.24 -3.42
CA ASP A 75 -11.32 -11.88 -4.43
C ASP A 75 -11.65 -10.58 -5.18
N THR A 76 -12.78 -9.95 -4.84
CA THR A 76 -13.25 -8.65 -5.34
C THR A 76 -13.81 -7.80 -4.20
N ILE A 77 -13.71 -6.48 -4.34
CA ILE A 77 -14.34 -5.49 -3.46
C ILE A 77 -15.29 -4.66 -4.30
N ASP A 78 -16.57 -4.67 -3.94
CA ASP A 78 -17.61 -3.86 -4.59
C ASP A 78 -17.79 -2.54 -3.85
N LEU A 79 -17.41 -1.44 -4.49
CA LEU A 79 -17.59 -0.08 -3.99
C LEU A 79 -18.73 0.66 -4.71
N SER A 80 -19.61 -0.02 -5.45
CA SER A 80 -20.62 0.64 -6.29
C SER A 80 -21.58 1.54 -5.49
N LYS A 81 -21.80 1.22 -4.22
CA LYS A 81 -22.57 2.05 -3.28
C LYS A 81 -21.92 3.40 -2.95
N ILE A 82 -20.70 3.67 -3.43
CA ILE A 82 -20.06 4.97 -3.27
C ILE A 82 -20.89 6.10 -3.91
N GLU A 83 -21.63 5.79 -4.98
CA GLU A 83 -22.54 6.72 -5.66
C GLU A 83 -23.76 7.12 -4.81
N GLU A 84 -24.10 6.30 -3.81
CA GLU A 84 -25.23 6.54 -2.89
C GLU A 84 -24.78 7.25 -1.59
N MET A 85 -23.49 7.60 -1.48
CA MET A 85 -22.98 8.27 -0.29
C MET A 85 -23.65 9.63 -0.09
N ASN A 86 -24.08 9.85 1.14
CA ASN A 86 -24.67 11.10 1.59
C ASN A 86 -23.97 11.60 2.88
N ALA A 87 -24.39 12.77 3.36
CA ALA A 87 -23.80 13.39 4.55
C ALA A 87 -23.76 12.45 5.78
N ILE A 88 -24.77 11.59 5.97
CA ILE A 88 -24.82 10.64 7.09
C ILE A 88 -23.69 9.62 6.96
N THR A 89 -23.52 9.04 5.77
CA THR A 89 -22.44 8.06 5.51
C THR A 89 -21.05 8.70 5.63
N MET A 90 -20.89 9.96 5.22
CA MET A 90 -19.62 10.69 5.35
C MET A 90 -19.29 10.99 6.82
N GLN A 91 -20.28 11.37 7.62
CA GLN A 91 -20.10 11.58 9.06
C GLN A 91 -19.71 10.28 9.78
N GLU A 92 -20.32 9.16 9.41
CA GLU A 92 -19.93 7.86 9.96
C GLU A 92 -18.50 7.47 9.56
N ALA A 93 -18.09 7.75 8.31
CA ALA A 93 -16.72 7.53 7.86
C ALA A 93 -15.71 8.35 8.68
N ASP A 94 -15.98 9.64 8.93
CA ASP A 94 -15.15 10.50 9.78
C ASP A 94 -15.09 9.98 11.23
N HIS A 95 -16.22 9.54 11.78
CA HIS A 95 -16.28 8.98 13.14
C HIS A 95 -15.45 7.70 13.27
N ILE A 96 -15.57 6.77 12.31
CA ILE A 96 -14.77 5.55 12.27
C ILE A 96 -13.29 5.90 12.08
N TYR A 97 -12.96 6.80 11.15
CA TYR A 97 -11.60 7.29 10.92
C TYR A 97 -10.95 7.77 12.23
N ARG A 98 -11.63 8.65 12.98
CA ARG A 98 -11.13 9.18 14.26
C ARG A 98 -10.89 8.09 15.31
N LYS A 99 -11.66 7.01 15.28
CA LYS A 99 -11.49 5.87 16.21
C LYS A 99 -10.30 5.00 15.85
N ILE A 100 -10.02 4.83 14.56
CA ILE A 100 -9.02 3.86 14.09
C ILE A 100 -7.66 4.48 13.80
N THR A 101 -7.62 5.79 13.54
CA THR A 101 -6.39 6.51 13.25
C THR A 101 -5.58 6.81 14.51
N LYS A 102 -4.25 6.70 14.40
CA LYS A 102 -3.33 7.05 15.50
C LYS A 102 -2.92 8.51 15.47
N THR A 103 -2.85 9.09 14.26
CA THR A 103 -2.39 10.45 14.04
C THR A 103 -3.33 11.10 13.05
N PRO A 104 -4.17 12.06 13.50
CA PRO A 104 -5.07 12.79 12.61
C PRO A 104 -4.31 13.51 11.50
N ALA A 105 -4.83 13.45 10.28
CA ALA A 105 -4.32 14.15 9.12
C ALA A 105 -5.18 15.39 8.83
N THR A 106 -4.57 16.41 8.22
CA THR A 106 -5.30 17.61 7.75
C THR A 106 -6.27 17.30 6.61
N MET A 107 -5.94 16.31 5.78
CA MET A 107 -6.75 15.82 4.67
C MET A 107 -7.10 14.33 4.91
N PRO A 108 -8.01 14.04 5.86
CA PRO A 108 -8.35 12.67 6.26
C PRO A 108 -8.79 11.82 5.07
N GLU A 109 -9.53 12.38 4.11
CA GLU A 109 -10.07 11.75 2.91
C GLU A 109 -9.01 11.09 2.01
N THR A 110 -7.75 11.56 2.10
CA THR A 110 -6.62 11.01 1.33
C THR A 110 -5.87 9.88 2.05
N THR A 111 -6.26 9.56 3.28
CA THR A 111 -5.56 8.59 4.13
C THR A 111 -6.05 7.16 3.92
N TYR A 112 -5.20 6.18 4.23
CA TYR A 112 -5.61 4.78 4.23
C TYR A 112 -6.68 4.49 5.29
N ASP A 113 -6.57 5.07 6.49
CA ASP A 113 -7.55 4.86 7.56
C ASP A 113 -8.95 5.34 7.14
N TYR A 114 -9.05 6.49 6.47
CA TYR A 114 -10.34 6.96 5.96
C TYR A 114 -10.88 6.08 4.84
N ALA A 115 -10.04 5.65 3.90
CA ALA A 115 -10.44 4.70 2.86
C ALA A 115 -10.93 3.36 3.45
N ILE A 116 -10.30 2.88 4.53
CA ILE A 116 -10.76 1.69 5.26
C ILE A 116 -12.12 1.94 5.91
N ALA A 117 -12.33 3.11 6.52
CA ALA A 117 -13.61 3.48 7.12
C ALA A 117 -14.74 3.50 6.09
N VAL A 118 -14.51 4.14 4.93
CA VAL A 118 -15.48 4.18 3.83
C VAL A 118 -15.73 2.78 3.27
N ALA A 119 -14.69 2.01 2.96
CA ALA A 119 -14.86 0.66 2.43
C ALA A 119 -15.64 -0.25 3.39
N HIS A 120 -15.39 -0.13 4.70
CA HIS A 120 -16.17 -0.82 5.74
C HIS A 120 -17.66 -0.48 5.68
N ILE A 121 -18.02 0.80 5.54
CA ILE A 121 -19.42 1.24 5.45
C ILE A 121 -20.08 0.71 4.17
N LEU A 122 -19.39 0.80 3.03
CA LEU A 122 -19.96 0.44 1.73
C LEU A 122 -20.16 -1.07 1.58
N THR A 123 -19.18 -1.87 2.02
CA THR A 123 -19.23 -3.33 1.82
C THR A 123 -19.79 -4.09 3.02
N GLY A 124 -19.74 -3.51 4.22
CA GLY A 124 -20.05 -4.19 5.47
C GLY A 124 -18.94 -5.10 5.99
N TYR A 125 -17.82 -5.24 5.28
CA TYR A 125 -16.68 -6.05 5.75
C TYR A 125 -15.97 -5.39 6.91
N PRO A 126 -15.46 -6.14 7.91
CA PRO A 126 -14.87 -5.56 9.10
C PRO A 126 -13.60 -4.76 8.79
N ILE A 127 -13.34 -3.70 9.58
CA ILE A 127 -12.13 -2.86 9.46
C ILE A 127 -10.84 -3.70 9.46
N GLU A 128 -10.80 -4.75 10.28
CA GLU A 128 -9.65 -5.66 10.40
C GLU A 128 -9.38 -6.46 9.13
N PHE A 129 -10.39 -6.68 8.28
CA PHE A 129 -10.19 -7.29 6.97
C PHE A 129 -9.33 -6.36 6.10
N PHE A 130 -9.72 -5.09 5.96
CA PHE A 130 -8.99 -4.14 5.13
C PHE A 130 -7.57 -3.85 5.65
N ARG A 131 -7.35 -3.89 6.97
CA ARG A 131 -6.02 -3.78 7.59
C ARG A 131 -5.08 -4.93 7.23
N LYS A 132 -5.63 -6.10 6.86
CA LYS A 132 -4.86 -7.30 6.49
C LYS A 132 -4.68 -7.44 4.97
N ILE A 133 -5.36 -6.63 4.16
CA ILE A 133 -5.19 -6.60 2.71
C ILE A 133 -3.78 -6.12 2.35
N GLY A 134 -3.20 -6.68 1.28
CA GLY A 134 -1.92 -6.23 0.75
C GLY A 134 -1.93 -4.77 0.31
N GLY A 135 -0.84 -4.04 0.56
CA GLY A 135 -0.78 -2.59 0.33
C GLY A 135 -1.15 -2.13 -1.08
N ASN A 136 -0.82 -2.92 -2.13
CA ASN A 136 -1.20 -2.60 -3.51
C ASN A 136 -2.72 -2.65 -3.71
N ASP A 137 -3.40 -3.64 -3.15
CA ASP A 137 -4.86 -3.75 -3.24
C ASP A 137 -5.55 -2.67 -2.41
N LEU A 138 -5.04 -2.38 -1.22
CA LEU A 138 -5.53 -1.27 -0.40
C LEU A 138 -5.33 0.09 -1.10
N THR A 139 -4.25 0.24 -1.85
CA THR A 139 -4.00 1.44 -2.65
C THR A 139 -5.04 1.60 -3.76
N LYS A 140 -5.44 0.52 -4.44
CA LYS A 140 -6.53 0.57 -5.44
C LYS A 140 -7.84 1.02 -4.81
N ILE A 141 -8.21 0.45 -3.64
CA ILE A 141 -9.41 0.82 -2.89
C ILE A 141 -9.38 2.30 -2.54
N LYS A 142 -8.26 2.78 -1.96
CA LYS A 142 -8.08 4.19 -1.62
C LYS A 142 -8.19 5.09 -2.85
N LEU A 143 -7.46 4.80 -3.92
CA LEU A 143 -7.47 5.62 -5.13
C LEU A 143 -8.87 5.68 -5.72
N ARG A 144 -9.64 4.59 -5.66
CA ARG A 144 -11.03 4.63 -6.11
C ARG A 144 -11.87 5.61 -5.30
N ILE A 145 -11.81 5.51 -3.97
CA ILE A 145 -12.59 6.36 -3.07
C ILE A 145 -12.17 7.83 -3.22
N VAL A 146 -10.87 8.09 -3.23
CA VAL A 146 -10.31 9.44 -3.39
C VAL A 146 -10.74 10.04 -4.73
N ASN A 147 -10.58 9.29 -5.83
CA ASN A 147 -10.98 9.77 -7.15
C ASN A 147 -12.47 10.13 -7.17
N PHE A 148 -13.34 9.30 -6.59
CA PHE A 148 -14.77 9.61 -6.51
C PHE A 148 -15.04 10.92 -5.74
N LEU A 149 -14.40 11.13 -4.58
CA LEU A 149 -14.62 12.32 -3.76
C LEU A 149 -14.15 13.64 -4.42
N TYR A 150 -13.19 13.56 -5.34
CA TYR A 150 -12.66 14.70 -6.08
C TYR A 150 -13.03 14.69 -7.56
N SER A 151 -13.92 13.79 -7.97
CA SER A 151 -14.49 13.85 -9.32
C SER A 151 -15.40 15.07 -9.37
N GLU A 152 -15.16 15.93 -10.36
CA GLU A 152 -16.10 17.03 -10.66
C GLU A 152 -17.26 16.42 -11.47
N ASP A 153 -18.49 16.67 -11.01
CA ASP A 153 -19.72 16.38 -11.77
C ASP A 153 -19.80 17.23 -13.06
#